data_AF-A0A0M3QVS2-F1
#
_entry.id   AF-A0A0M3QVS2-F1
#
_cell.length_a   1.000
_cell.length_b   1.000
_cell.length_c   1.000
_cell.angle_alpha   90.00
_cell.angle_beta   90.00
_cell.angle_gamma   90.00
#
_symmetry.space_group_name_H-M   'P 1'
#
loop_
_entity.id
_entity.type
_entity.pdbx_description
1 polymer ?
#
loop_
_entity_poly.entity_id
_entity_poly.type
_entity_poly.pdbx_seq_one_letter_code
_entity_poly.pdbx_strand_id
1 'polypeptide(L)'
;MPASTHSKRILAIVLIYFSTYVLGIYSAARASTQLPLAYTRNESHTLDQLDRELSSERGLRHSGSRNPRWFPFYTIGRFSNDLCLGNNLLMGTCMINGECKDNKGVAAGQCSSITQQAVCCIYQRTCGASTSYNNTYFYNSNYPAPYAGGGRCSIVITPPDSTICQLRVDFLALSLAPPTGDGLCSTDALTISGGASQVPTICGENSGQHIYVDFNGVSPITISVATSGGYTFNRQWQFQTRMIGCTSATLAPAGCLQFHTATSGTIASFNYVSAASSALNSIGVQGTRQLSNMRYGICIRKASGVCSITYSQVGSDAYSFTMTNDVGAVDPTLLATSAVQSQDCTTDYIVIPAPSQGGVMLPSDRFCGLGLVTTTSSAKPFVVYAVTDSNEELDISNRGFYLSYSQNSCPVL
;
A
#
# COMPACT_ATOMS: atom_id res chain seq x y z
N MET A 1 -13.85 53.21 28.16
CA MET A 1 -14.64 52.70 27.02
C MET A 1 -13.87 52.99 25.73
N PRO A 2 -13.75 52.07 24.75
CA PRO A 2 -13.60 50.62 24.85
C PRO A 2 -12.35 50.10 24.07
N ALA A 3 -11.57 49.22 24.69
CA ALA A 3 -10.60 48.34 24.02
C ALA A 3 -11.07 46.89 24.20
N SER A 4 -12.12 46.50 23.47
CA SER A 4 -12.77 45.17 23.60
C SER A 4 -13.20 44.60 22.23
N THR A 5 -12.86 45.28 21.14
CA THR A 5 -13.37 44.97 19.79
C THR A 5 -12.39 44.19 18.91
N HIS A 6 -11.10 44.10 19.28
CA HIS A 6 -10.08 43.44 18.45
C HIS A 6 -9.94 41.93 18.73
N SER A 7 -10.07 41.50 20.00
CA SER A 7 -9.93 40.08 20.39
C SER A 7 -11.09 39.21 19.90
N LYS A 8 -12.32 39.75 19.91
CA LYS A 8 -13.51 39.03 19.43
C LYS A 8 -13.51 38.81 17.91
N ARG A 9 -12.85 39.68 17.14
CA ARG A 9 -12.73 39.55 15.68
C ARG A 9 -11.75 38.46 15.27
N ILE A 10 -10.66 38.28 16.01
CA ILE A 10 -9.68 37.21 15.76
C ILE A 10 -10.26 35.84 16.11
N LEU A 11 -11.00 35.72 17.23
CA LEU A 11 -11.65 34.46 17.60
C LEU A 11 -12.75 34.04 16.61
N ALA A 12 -13.49 35.00 16.07
CA ALA A 12 -14.49 34.74 15.03
C ALA A 12 -13.87 34.27 13.71
N ILE A 13 -12.74 34.85 13.30
CA ILE A 13 -12.02 34.43 12.08
C ILE A 13 -11.44 33.02 12.25
N VAL A 14 -10.88 32.68 13.41
CA VAL A 14 -10.35 31.33 13.68
C VAL A 14 -11.46 30.27 13.70
N LEU A 15 -12.63 30.59 14.28
CA LEU A 15 -13.79 29.68 14.27
C LEU A 15 -14.39 29.49 12.87
N ILE A 16 -14.42 30.54 12.05
CA ILE A 16 -14.88 30.44 10.65
C ILE A 16 -13.90 29.60 9.82
N TYR A 17 -12.59 29.79 9.97
CA TYR A 17 -11.58 28.97 9.28
C TYR A 17 -11.59 27.51 9.73
N PHE A 18 -11.78 27.21 11.03
CA PHE A 18 -11.90 25.84 11.50
C PHE A 18 -13.17 25.15 11.00
N SER A 19 -14.29 25.88 10.93
CA SER A 19 -15.57 25.33 10.47
C SER A 19 -15.58 25.06 8.94
N THR A 20 -14.96 25.93 8.14
CA THR A 20 -14.79 25.70 6.70
C THR A 20 -13.78 24.61 6.39
N TYR A 21 -12.72 24.45 7.21
CA TYR A 21 -11.74 23.37 7.08
C TYR A 21 -12.36 22.00 7.40
N VAL A 22 -13.17 21.90 8.47
CA VAL A 22 -13.89 20.67 8.81
C VAL A 22 -14.93 20.32 7.73
N LEU A 23 -15.69 21.29 7.22
CA LEU A 23 -16.64 21.05 6.12
C LEU A 23 -15.94 20.64 4.80
N GLY A 24 -14.74 21.15 4.52
CA GLY A 24 -13.92 20.78 3.35
C GLY A 24 -13.42 19.33 3.40
N ILE A 25 -13.04 18.83 4.58
CA ILE A 25 -12.64 17.43 4.77
C ILE A 25 -13.83 16.48 4.63
N TYR A 26 -15.01 16.85 5.16
CA TYR A 26 -16.23 16.05 5.02
C TYR A 26 -16.78 16.00 3.59
N SER A 27 -16.55 17.03 2.78
CA SER A 27 -17.00 17.06 1.38
C SER A 27 -16.06 16.33 0.41
N ALA A 28 -14.75 16.30 0.69
CA ALA A 28 -13.79 15.47 -0.05
C ALA A 28 -13.99 13.95 0.17
N ALA A 29 -14.38 13.55 1.39
CA ALA A 29 -14.73 12.15 1.68
C ALA A 29 -16.02 11.68 0.98
N ARG A 30 -16.96 12.58 0.70
CA ARG A 30 -18.23 12.27 0.01
C ARG A 30 -18.10 12.22 -1.51
N ALA A 31 -17.18 13.00 -2.10
CA ALA A 31 -16.94 12.97 -3.55
C ALA A 31 -16.24 11.67 -4.02
N SER A 32 -15.54 10.97 -3.13
CA SER A 32 -14.84 9.71 -3.43
C SER A 32 -15.76 8.48 -3.42
N THR A 33 -17.04 8.63 -3.06
CA THR A 33 -17.99 7.51 -2.86
C THR A 33 -19.16 7.49 -3.86
N GLN A 34 -19.10 8.27 -4.94
CA GLN A 34 -20.11 8.24 -6.01
C GLN A 34 -19.48 8.04 -7.40
N LEU A 35 -19.02 6.81 -7.65
CA LEU A 35 -18.97 6.26 -9.01
C LEU A 35 -20.21 5.38 -9.20
N PRO A 36 -21.16 5.74 -10.06
CA PRO A 36 -22.23 4.82 -10.44
C PRO A 36 -21.67 3.81 -11.45
N LEU A 37 -21.45 2.56 -11.02
CA LEU A 37 -21.37 1.43 -11.95
C LEU A 37 -22.76 1.19 -12.52
N ALA A 38 -23.03 1.76 -13.68
CA ALA A 38 -24.15 1.37 -14.52
C ALA A 38 -23.85 -0.03 -15.09
N TYR A 39 -24.38 -1.08 -14.46
CA TYR A 39 -24.40 -2.42 -15.01
C TYR A 39 -25.60 -2.54 -15.96
N THR A 40 -25.34 -2.46 -17.27
CA THR A 40 -26.32 -2.80 -18.30
C THR A 40 -26.52 -4.31 -18.34
N ARG A 41 -27.73 -4.73 -17.98
CA ARG A 41 -28.20 -6.10 -18.07
C ARG A 41 -28.50 -6.42 -19.55
N ASN A 42 -27.61 -7.15 -20.22
CA ASN A 42 -27.91 -8.05 -21.34
C ASN A 42 -26.65 -8.76 -21.82
N GLU A 43 -26.56 -10.07 -21.53
CA GLU A 43 -25.98 -11.15 -22.36
C GLU A 43 -25.74 -12.37 -21.46
N SER A 44 -26.83 -13.01 -21.05
CA SER A 44 -26.81 -14.40 -20.59
C SER A 44 -26.91 -15.27 -21.83
N HIS A 45 -25.81 -15.89 -22.28
CA HIS A 45 -25.80 -17.14 -23.10
C HIS A 45 -24.38 -17.57 -23.51
N THR A 46 -23.38 -17.57 -22.62
CA THR A 46 -22.07 -18.22 -22.92
C THR A 46 -21.29 -18.76 -21.72
N LEU A 47 -21.75 -18.58 -20.47
CA LEU A 47 -21.01 -19.03 -19.27
C LEU A 47 -21.33 -20.47 -18.82
N ASP A 48 -22.36 -21.12 -19.37
CA ASP A 48 -22.71 -22.51 -19.03
C ASP A 48 -21.78 -23.56 -19.66
N GLN A 49 -20.90 -23.16 -20.58
CA GLN A 49 -20.08 -24.11 -21.35
C GLN A 49 -18.65 -24.28 -20.82
N LEU A 50 -18.17 -23.39 -19.93
CA LEU A 50 -16.85 -23.48 -19.31
C LEU A 50 -16.84 -24.24 -17.97
N ASP A 51 -17.97 -24.34 -17.27
CA ASP A 51 -18.09 -25.10 -16.01
C ASP A 51 -18.13 -26.62 -16.20
N ARG A 52 -18.25 -27.11 -17.44
CA ARG A 52 -18.32 -28.55 -17.74
C ARG A 52 -16.97 -29.24 -17.96
N GLU A 53 -15.86 -28.50 -18.00
CA GLU A 53 -14.52 -29.10 -18.15
C GLU A 53 -13.71 -29.14 -16.84
N LEU A 54 -14.17 -28.49 -15.75
CA LEU A 54 -13.46 -28.49 -14.47
C LEU A 54 -13.96 -29.54 -13.45
N SER A 55 -14.90 -30.41 -13.84
CA SER A 55 -15.53 -31.41 -12.95
C SER A 55 -15.11 -32.86 -13.22
N SER A 56 -14.10 -33.08 -14.06
CA SER A 56 -13.54 -34.41 -14.33
C SER A 56 -12.05 -34.48 -13.95
N GLU A 57 -11.77 -34.62 -12.65
CA GLU A 57 -10.73 -35.54 -12.18
C GLU A 57 -10.87 -35.78 -10.67
N ARG A 58 -11.46 -36.93 -10.31
CA ARG A 58 -11.47 -37.45 -8.95
C ARG A 58 -10.23 -38.33 -8.73
N GLY A 59 -9.55 -38.04 -7.62
CA GLY A 59 -9.29 -39.07 -6.60
C GLY A 59 -7.84 -39.47 -6.42
N LEU A 60 -7.29 -39.15 -5.25
CA LEU A 60 -6.33 -40.01 -4.55
C LEU A 60 -6.47 -39.84 -3.03
N ARG A 61 -6.51 -40.98 -2.37
CA ARG A 61 -6.73 -41.18 -0.93
C ARG A 61 -5.50 -40.76 -0.13
N HIS A 62 -5.72 -40.20 1.06
CA HIS A 62 -4.77 -40.31 2.17
C HIS A 62 -5.50 -40.62 3.48
N SER A 63 -4.93 -41.55 4.24
CA SER A 63 -5.50 -42.21 5.42
C SER A 63 -4.65 -41.95 6.65
N GLY A 64 -5.32 -41.59 7.76
CA GLY A 64 -4.86 -41.65 9.17
C GLY A 64 -3.85 -40.57 9.59
N SER A 65 -3.86 -39.97 10.78
CA SER A 65 -4.43 -40.33 12.08
C SER A 65 -4.34 -39.11 13.01
N ARG A 66 -5.39 -38.79 13.80
CA ARG A 66 -5.33 -38.54 15.27
C ARG A 66 -6.68 -38.08 15.89
N ASN A 67 -7.09 -38.88 16.88
CA ASN A 67 -8.04 -38.72 18.00
C ASN A 67 -9.44 -38.07 17.82
N PRO A 68 -10.54 -38.82 18.07
CA PRO A 68 -11.90 -38.33 18.02
C PRO A 68 -12.33 -37.74 19.37
N ARG A 69 -12.85 -36.52 19.37
CA ARG A 69 -13.86 -36.11 20.37
C ARG A 69 -15.18 -35.86 19.65
N TRP A 70 -16.17 -36.51 20.20
CA TRP A 70 -17.51 -36.76 19.68
C TRP A 70 -18.36 -35.48 19.68
N PHE A 71 -18.92 -35.11 18.53
CA PHE A 71 -20.05 -34.19 18.40
C PHE A 71 -21.00 -34.71 17.30
N PRO A 72 -22.33 -34.57 17.47
CA PRO A 72 -23.31 -35.14 16.56
C PRO A 72 -23.31 -34.40 15.22
N PHE A 73 -23.62 -35.17 14.18
CA PHE A 73 -23.55 -34.82 12.77
C PHE A 73 -24.27 -33.51 12.41
N TYR A 74 -23.49 -32.53 11.98
CA TYR A 74 -23.89 -31.68 10.86
C TYR A 74 -23.00 -32.07 9.69
N THR A 75 -23.43 -33.03 8.87
CA THR A 75 -22.99 -33.11 7.47
C THR A 75 -23.62 -31.94 6.71
N ILE A 76 -23.23 -30.71 7.08
CA ILE A 76 -23.36 -29.57 6.19
C ILE A 76 -22.34 -29.83 5.11
N GLY A 77 -22.79 -29.92 3.86
CA GLY A 77 -21.89 -30.02 2.71
C GLY A 77 -20.81 -28.94 2.84
N ARG A 78 -19.54 -29.32 2.69
CA ARG A 78 -18.43 -28.37 2.72
C ARG A 78 -18.70 -27.31 1.66
N PHE A 79 -18.99 -26.08 2.08
CA PHE A 79 -19.01 -24.92 1.21
C PHE A 79 -17.55 -24.45 1.04
N SER A 80 -17.23 -23.84 -0.11
CA SER A 80 -15.91 -23.27 -0.33
C SER A 80 -15.75 -22.03 0.54
N ASN A 81 -14.56 -21.86 1.14
CA ASN A 81 -14.20 -20.67 1.89
C ASN A 81 -13.83 -19.56 0.89
N ASP A 82 -14.86 -18.96 0.30
CA ASP A 82 -14.69 -17.91 -0.71
C ASP A 82 -14.59 -16.52 -0.06
N LEU A 83 -14.00 -15.58 -0.79
CA LEU A 83 -13.97 -14.17 -0.37
C LEU A 83 -15.39 -13.58 -0.38
N CYS A 84 -15.73 -12.83 0.65
CA CYS A 84 -17.01 -12.13 0.77
C CYS A 84 -16.81 -10.68 1.19
N LEU A 85 -17.79 -9.81 0.91
CA LEU A 85 -17.82 -8.44 1.42
C LEU A 85 -18.81 -8.36 2.57
N GLY A 86 -18.33 -7.98 3.75
CA GLY A 86 -19.16 -7.81 4.92
C GLY A 86 -20.04 -6.55 4.84
N ASN A 87 -21.07 -6.48 5.67
CA ASN A 87 -21.93 -5.29 5.81
C ASN A 87 -21.17 -4.03 6.29
N ASN A 88 -19.99 -4.20 6.86
CA ASN A 88 -19.04 -3.15 7.26
C ASN A 88 -18.04 -2.80 6.15
N LEU A 89 -18.24 -3.27 4.92
CA LEU A 89 -17.39 -3.05 3.74
C LEU A 89 -15.97 -3.61 3.84
N LEU A 90 -15.70 -4.45 4.84
CA LEU A 90 -14.45 -5.18 4.92
C LEU A 90 -14.58 -6.53 4.20
N MET A 91 -13.50 -6.96 3.57
CA MET A 91 -13.44 -8.28 2.96
C MET A 91 -13.29 -9.33 4.05
N GLY A 92 -14.11 -10.37 4.02
CA GLY A 92 -14.00 -11.53 4.91
C GLY A 92 -13.81 -12.83 4.13
N THR A 93 -13.89 -13.93 4.86
CA THR A 93 -13.99 -15.29 4.30
C THR A 93 -15.37 -15.84 4.65
N CYS A 94 -16.08 -16.38 3.67
CA CYS A 94 -17.39 -16.97 3.87
C CYS A 94 -17.25 -18.29 4.63
N MET A 95 -17.78 -18.37 5.85
CA MET A 95 -17.71 -19.59 6.66
C MET A 95 -18.87 -19.76 7.63
N ILE A 96 -19.00 -20.95 8.24
CA ILE A 96 -20.04 -21.19 9.26
C ILE A 96 -19.82 -20.25 10.44
N ASN A 97 -20.92 -19.67 10.95
CA ASN A 97 -20.90 -18.75 12.07
C ASN A 97 -20.25 -19.32 13.35
N GLY A 98 -20.47 -20.61 13.62
CA GLY A 98 -19.80 -21.33 14.71
C GLY A 98 -18.28 -21.31 14.57
N GLU A 99 -17.76 -21.69 13.40
CA GLU A 99 -16.31 -21.67 13.12
C GLU A 99 -15.73 -20.25 13.19
N CYS A 100 -16.45 -19.26 12.64
CA CYS A 100 -16.03 -17.86 12.72
C CYS A 100 -15.88 -17.41 14.19
N LYS A 101 -16.87 -17.72 15.03
CA LYS A 101 -16.87 -17.38 16.45
C LYS A 101 -15.77 -18.10 17.22
N ASP A 102 -15.59 -19.40 16.98
CA ASP A 102 -14.57 -20.22 17.64
C ASP A 102 -13.16 -19.72 17.33
N ASN A 103 -12.95 -19.22 16.10
CA ASN A 103 -11.70 -18.62 15.65
C ASN A 103 -11.55 -17.13 16.01
N LYS A 104 -12.44 -16.61 16.88
CA LYS A 104 -12.46 -15.20 17.32
C LYS A 104 -12.55 -14.22 16.14
N GLY A 105 -13.29 -14.58 15.10
CA GLY A 105 -13.68 -13.71 14.01
C GLY A 105 -14.97 -12.95 14.34
N VAL A 106 -15.27 -11.95 13.51
CA VAL A 106 -16.51 -11.16 13.59
C VAL A 106 -17.38 -11.51 12.39
N ALA A 107 -18.61 -11.92 12.65
CA ALA A 107 -19.60 -12.18 11.60
C ALA A 107 -20.18 -10.85 11.07
N ALA A 108 -19.99 -10.58 9.78
CA ALA A 108 -20.38 -9.34 9.13
C ALA A 108 -21.42 -9.56 8.02
N GLY A 109 -22.56 -10.13 8.40
CA GLY A 109 -23.65 -10.45 7.47
C GLY A 109 -23.55 -11.85 6.87
N GLN A 110 -24.59 -12.25 6.14
CA GLN A 110 -24.66 -13.55 5.48
C GLN A 110 -23.88 -13.52 4.15
N CYS A 111 -23.23 -14.63 3.82
CA CYS A 111 -22.45 -14.76 2.58
C CYS A 111 -22.95 -15.90 1.67
N SER A 112 -24.01 -16.61 2.04
CA SER A 112 -24.61 -17.67 1.23
C SER A 112 -26.12 -17.50 1.16
N SER A 113 -26.69 -17.77 -0.01
CA SER A 113 -28.14 -17.91 -0.22
C SER A 113 -28.67 -19.31 0.13
N ILE A 114 -27.79 -20.29 0.28
CA ILE A 114 -28.15 -21.71 0.51
C ILE A 114 -28.43 -21.95 2.00
N THR A 115 -27.65 -21.33 2.89
CA THR A 115 -27.78 -21.50 4.34
C THR A 115 -27.59 -20.19 5.07
N GLN A 116 -28.47 -19.92 6.04
CA GLN A 116 -28.38 -18.77 6.92
C GLN A 116 -27.24 -18.87 7.95
N GLN A 117 -26.61 -20.05 8.05
CA GLN A 117 -25.49 -20.29 8.97
C GLN A 117 -24.14 -19.80 8.42
N ALA A 118 -24.04 -19.55 7.12
CA ALA A 118 -22.83 -19.03 6.49
C ALA A 118 -22.77 -17.50 6.60
N VAL A 119 -21.72 -17.01 7.22
CA VAL A 119 -21.49 -15.59 7.50
C VAL A 119 -20.17 -15.14 6.89
N CYS A 120 -20.10 -13.85 6.55
CA CYS A 120 -18.84 -13.25 6.15
C CYS A 120 -17.96 -13.03 7.39
N CYS A 121 -16.98 -13.89 7.60
CA CYS A 121 -16.12 -13.85 8.77
C CYS A 121 -14.92 -12.93 8.55
N ILE A 122 -14.71 -11.97 9.44
CA ILE A 122 -13.60 -11.04 9.38
C ILE A 122 -12.70 -11.25 10.60
N TYR A 123 -11.41 -11.46 10.36
CA TYR A 123 -10.43 -11.54 11.43
C TYR A 123 -9.88 -10.15 11.72
N GLN A 124 -10.09 -9.70 12.96
CA GLN A 124 -9.67 -8.40 13.45
C GLN A 124 -8.74 -8.60 14.64
N ARG A 125 -7.56 -7.96 14.61
CA ARG A 125 -6.49 -8.13 15.60
C ARG A 125 -5.89 -6.77 15.96
N THR A 126 -5.39 -6.68 17.19
CA THR A 126 -4.70 -5.49 17.73
C THR A 126 -3.33 -5.91 18.28
N CYS A 127 -2.64 -4.99 18.95
CA CYS A 127 -1.30 -5.14 19.49
C CYS A 127 -1.13 -6.42 20.33
N GLY A 128 -0.02 -7.12 20.11
CA GLY A 128 0.37 -8.34 20.83
C GLY A 128 -0.32 -9.62 20.33
N ALA A 129 -1.20 -9.53 19.33
CA ALA A 129 -1.88 -10.69 18.79
C ALA A 129 -0.97 -11.53 17.86
N SER A 130 -1.40 -12.76 17.62
CA SER A 130 -0.93 -13.59 16.52
C SER A 130 -2.11 -14.04 15.65
N THR A 131 -1.83 -14.34 14.39
CA THR A 131 -2.83 -14.89 13.46
C THR A 131 -2.19 -15.90 12.50
N SER A 132 -2.93 -16.96 12.21
CA SER A 132 -2.68 -17.88 11.10
C SER A 132 -3.79 -17.85 10.06
N TYR A 133 -4.75 -16.94 10.24
CA TYR A 133 -5.89 -16.81 9.35
C TYR A 133 -5.58 -15.81 8.23
N ASN A 134 -5.89 -16.21 7.01
CA ASN A 134 -5.79 -15.34 5.86
C ASN A 134 -6.78 -14.17 5.97
N ASN A 135 -6.48 -13.06 5.30
CA ASN A 135 -7.31 -11.88 5.26
C ASN A 135 -7.61 -11.31 6.66
N THR A 136 -6.55 -11.07 7.44
CA THR A 136 -6.65 -10.50 8.79
C THR A 136 -6.41 -8.99 8.76
N TYR A 137 -7.25 -8.23 9.46
CA TYR A 137 -7.08 -6.80 9.71
C TYR A 137 -6.33 -6.57 11.02
N PHE A 138 -5.27 -5.77 10.95
CA PHE A 138 -4.47 -5.34 12.11
C PHE A 138 -4.51 -3.82 12.23
N TYR A 139 -4.89 -3.30 13.39
CA TYR A 139 -5.07 -1.86 13.59
C TYR A 139 -4.57 -1.42 14.96
N ASN A 140 -4.41 -0.10 15.15
CA ASN A 140 -4.04 0.46 16.45
C ASN A 140 -5.12 0.23 17.49
N SER A 141 -4.72 0.09 18.76
CA SER A 141 -5.68 0.04 19.87
C SER A 141 -6.66 1.21 19.79
N ASN A 142 -7.96 0.91 19.94
CA ASN A 142 -9.09 1.84 19.85
C ASN A 142 -9.35 2.48 18.46
N TYR A 143 -8.82 1.90 17.37
CA TYR A 143 -9.20 2.31 16.01
C TYR A 143 -10.73 2.42 15.85
N PRO A 144 -11.27 3.48 15.22
CA PRO A 144 -10.60 4.48 14.40
C PRO A 144 -10.05 5.69 15.16
N ALA A 145 -10.04 5.69 16.49
CA ALA A 145 -9.44 6.78 17.26
C ALA A 145 -7.91 6.81 17.07
N PRO A 146 -7.27 8.00 17.08
CA PRO A 146 -5.82 8.11 17.00
C PRO A 146 -5.12 7.44 18.19
N TYR A 147 -3.95 6.86 17.93
CA TYR A 147 -3.06 6.30 18.92
C TYR A 147 -2.10 7.38 19.43
N ALA A 148 -2.11 7.62 20.75
CA ALA A 148 -1.36 8.71 21.38
C ALA A 148 0.17 8.52 21.34
N GLY A 149 0.66 7.30 21.04
CA GLY A 149 2.09 6.96 21.02
C GLY A 149 2.57 6.31 22.33
N GLY A 150 3.89 6.11 22.45
CA GLY A 150 4.52 5.64 23.68
C GLY A 150 4.61 4.12 23.82
N GLY A 151 5.10 3.43 22.79
CA GLY A 151 5.31 1.99 22.87
C GLY A 151 5.46 1.30 21.51
N ARG A 152 5.45 -0.03 21.56
CA ARG A 152 5.51 -0.89 20.38
C ARG A 152 4.24 -1.72 20.28
N CYS A 153 3.59 -1.65 19.13
CA CYS A 153 2.44 -2.46 18.78
C CYS A 153 2.83 -3.42 17.66
N SER A 154 2.73 -4.72 17.91
CA SER A 154 3.10 -5.74 16.92
C SER A 154 2.02 -6.80 16.73
N ILE A 155 2.09 -7.49 15.58
CA ILE A 155 1.33 -8.70 15.28
C ILE A 155 2.26 -9.74 14.68
N VAL A 156 2.08 -11.01 15.07
CA VAL A 156 2.83 -12.15 14.51
C VAL A 156 1.93 -12.93 13.57
N ILE A 157 2.36 -13.07 12.32
CA ILE A 157 1.61 -13.73 11.25
C ILE A 157 2.33 -15.02 10.89
N THR A 158 1.69 -16.15 11.16
CA THR A 158 2.26 -17.48 10.89
C THR A 158 1.53 -18.12 9.72
N PRO A 159 2.21 -18.51 8.64
CA PRO A 159 1.54 -19.21 7.55
C PRO A 159 1.04 -20.57 8.07
N PRO A 160 -0.17 -21.03 7.65
CA PRO A 160 -0.74 -22.29 8.12
C PRO A 160 0.09 -23.51 7.72
N ASP A 161 0.75 -23.44 6.56
CA ASP A 161 1.62 -24.48 6.01
C ASP A 161 2.54 -23.88 4.93
N SER A 162 3.37 -24.73 4.32
CA SER A 162 4.36 -24.36 3.29
C SER A 162 3.78 -24.08 1.91
N THR A 163 2.46 -24.22 1.70
CA THR A 163 1.80 -23.84 0.45
C THR A 163 1.56 -22.33 0.34
N ILE A 164 1.73 -21.60 1.45
CA ILE A 164 1.72 -20.14 1.50
C ILE A 164 3.16 -19.63 1.39
N CYS A 165 3.44 -18.86 0.33
CA CYS A 165 4.79 -18.37 0.04
C CYS A 165 4.98 -16.89 0.38
N GLN A 166 3.91 -16.09 0.37
CA GLN A 166 4.06 -14.64 0.42
C GLN A 166 2.95 -13.99 1.24
N LEU A 167 3.31 -12.92 1.94
CA LEU A 167 2.41 -12.04 2.66
C LEU A 167 2.31 -10.71 1.92
N ARG A 168 1.10 -10.35 1.51
CA ARG A 168 0.76 -8.99 1.10
C ARG A 168 0.22 -8.22 2.29
N VAL A 169 0.72 -7.01 2.50
CA VAL A 169 0.23 -6.08 3.52
C VAL A 169 -0.23 -4.81 2.83
N ASP A 170 -1.53 -4.54 2.87
CA ASP A 170 -2.11 -3.30 2.36
C ASP A 170 -2.27 -2.30 3.50
N PHE A 171 -1.77 -1.07 3.31
CA PHE A 171 -1.87 0.02 4.27
C PHE A 171 -3.17 0.80 4.03
N LEU A 172 -4.30 0.26 4.50
CA LEU A 172 -5.61 0.94 4.35
C LEU A 172 -5.63 2.30 5.06
N ALA A 173 -4.96 2.37 6.20
CA ALA A 173 -4.54 3.62 6.83
C ALA A 173 -3.12 3.42 7.37
N LEU A 174 -2.25 4.40 7.15
CA LEU A 174 -0.93 4.45 7.77
C LEU A 174 -0.44 5.90 7.85
N SER A 175 -0.70 6.51 9.00
CA SER A 175 -0.21 7.85 9.34
C SER A 175 0.58 7.77 10.64
N LEU A 176 1.90 7.87 10.53
CA LEU A 176 2.84 7.94 11.66
C LEU A 176 3.51 9.31 11.69
N ALA A 177 4.25 9.62 12.76
CA ALA A 177 5.09 10.80 12.77
C ALA A 177 6.01 10.82 11.53
N PRO A 178 6.18 11.99 10.89
CA PRO A 178 7.05 12.12 9.73
C PRO A 178 8.51 11.79 10.08
N PRO A 179 9.35 11.48 9.08
CA PRO A 179 10.79 11.33 9.28
C PRO A 179 11.42 12.64 9.76
N THR A 180 12.69 12.58 10.16
CA THR A 180 13.54 13.78 10.33
C THR A 180 13.71 14.53 9.01
N GLY A 181 14.30 15.72 9.04
CA GLY A 181 14.63 16.44 7.81
C GLY A 181 15.62 15.70 6.89
N ASP A 182 16.34 14.70 7.41
CA ASP A 182 17.25 13.80 6.68
C ASP A 182 16.60 12.44 6.35
N GLY A 183 15.27 12.38 6.32
CA GLY A 183 14.55 11.18 5.87
C GLY A 183 14.55 9.99 6.83
N LEU A 184 15.02 10.15 8.08
CA LEU A 184 15.13 9.04 9.04
C LEU A 184 13.86 8.86 9.88
N CYS A 185 13.38 7.61 9.99
CA CYS A 185 12.25 7.22 10.83
C CYS A 185 12.63 7.03 12.30
N SER A 186 13.08 8.10 12.97
CA SER A 186 13.56 8.05 14.36
C SER A 186 12.46 8.21 15.42
N THR A 187 11.38 8.93 15.09
CA THR A 187 10.27 9.20 16.03
C THR A 187 9.31 8.03 16.09
N ASP A 188 8.83 7.61 14.92
CA ASP A 188 7.96 6.45 14.75
C ASP A 188 8.50 5.60 13.59
N ALA A 189 8.28 4.29 13.66
CA ALA A 189 8.79 3.35 12.68
C ALA A 189 7.88 2.13 12.53
N LEU A 190 7.47 1.84 11.30
CA LEU A 190 6.96 0.54 10.87
C LEU A 190 8.15 -0.32 10.42
N THR A 191 8.26 -1.50 11.02
CA THR A 191 9.29 -2.49 10.72
C THR A 191 8.64 -3.85 10.50
N ILE A 192 9.18 -4.63 9.57
CA ILE A 192 8.71 -5.98 9.28
C ILE A 192 9.91 -6.92 9.24
N SER A 193 9.80 -8.03 9.95
CA SER A 193 10.89 -8.97 10.18
C SER A 193 10.41 -10.42 10.12
N GLY A 194 11.35 -11.37 10.00
CA GLY A 194 11.05 -12.81 9.92
C GLY A 194 10.74 -13.32 8.51
N GLY A 195 10.54 -12.42 7.54
CA GLY A 195 10.45 -12.77 6.13
C GLY A 195 11.81 -13.10 5.50
N ALA A 196 11.80 -13.70 4.31
CA ALA A 196 13.00 -14.00 3.53
C ALA A 196 13.62 -12.74 2.90
N SER A 197 12.81 -11.70 2.68
CA SER A 197 13.22 -10.42 2.10
C SER A 197 13.28 -9.33 3.17
N GLN A 198 14.30 -8.46 3.11
CA GLN A 198 14.38 -7.30 3.99
C GLN A 198 13.40 -6.22 3.54
N VAL A 199 12.59 -5.73 4.48
CA VAL A 199 11.70 -4.59 4.27
C VAL A 199 12.35 -3.37 4.92
N PRO A 200 12.52 -2.25 4.20
CA PRO A 200 13.05 -1.02 4.80
C PRO A 200 12.11 -0.48 5.87
N THR A 201 12.65 0.30 6.80
CA THR A 201 11.82 0.98 7.81
C THR A 201 10.97 2.06 7.15
N ILE A 202 9.67 2.09 7.46
CA ILE A 202 8.72 3.03 6.87
C ILE A 202 8.11 3.91 7.98
N CYS A 203 7.92 5.20 7.73
CA CYS A 203 7.20 6.12 8.62
C CYS A 203 6.48 7.20 7.81
N GLY A 204 5.84 8.15 8.51
CA GLY A 204 5.02 9.18 7.89
C GLY A 204 3.74 8.66 7.24
N GLU A 205 3.35 9.22 6.09
CA GLU A 205 2.06 8.96 5.43
C GLU A 205 2.19 7.96 4.28
N ASN A 206 1.49 6.83 4.39
CA ASN A 206 1.59 5.73 3.42
C ASN A 206 0.23 5.06 3.16
N SER A 207 -0.87 5.70 3.51
CA SER A 207 -2.21 5.17 3.26
C SER A 207 -2.42 4.92 1.76
N GLY A 208 -3.04 3.80 1.41
CA GLY A 208 -3.26 3.36 0.04
C GLY A 208 -2.08 2.63 -0.62
N GLN A 209 -0.91 2.59 0.03
CA GLN A 209 0.22 1.77 -0.44
C GLN A 209 0.15 0.33 0.09
N HIS A 210 1.01 -0.53 -0.43
CA HIS A 210 1.10 -1.93 -0.02
C HIS A 210 2.53 -2.45 -0.18
N ILE A 211 2.80 -3.60 0.41
CA ILE A 211 4.07 -4.32 0.28
C ILE A 211 3.84 -5.83 0.18
N TYR A 212 4.84 -6.52 -0.34
CA TYR A 212 4.93 -7.98 -0.38
C TYR A 212 6.18 -8.44 0.37
N VAL A 213 6.02 -9.51 1.16
CA VAL A 213 7.08 -10.10 1.97
C VAL A 213 7.00 -11.61 1.84
N ASP A 214 8.09 -12.23 1.39
CA ASP A 214 8.14 -13.68 1.24
C ASP A 214 8.31 -14.35 2.61
N PHE A 215 7.57 -15.43 2.85
CA PHE A 215 7.78 -16.29 4.01
C PHE A 215 9.05 -17.14 3.81
N ASN A 216 9.80 -17.36 4.88
CA ASN A 216 10.89 -18.33 4.88
C ASN A 216 10.37 -19.69 5.38
N GLY A 217 9.83 -20.50 4.47
CA GLY A 217 9.12 -21.72 4.83
C GLY A 217 7.88 -21.41 5.68
N VAL A 218 7.82 -21.98 6.89
CA VAL A 218 6.73 -21.73 7.86
C VAL A 218 7.11 -20.74 8.97
N SER A 219 8.25 -20.04 8.83
CA SER A 219 8.67 -19.03 9.80
C SER A 219 7.70 -17.85 9.81
N PRO A 220 7.32 -17.36 11.01
CA PRO A 220 6.36 -16.26 11.10
C PRO A 220 6.98 -14.93 10.69
N ILE A 221 6.15 -14.07 10.10
CA ILE A 221 6.48 -12.66 9.84
C ILE A 221 5.90 -11.81 10.97
N THR A 222 6.71 -10.91 11.51
CA THR A 222 6.27 -9.96 12.54
C THR A 222 6.19 -8.56 11.94
N ILE A 223 5.02 -7.94 12.05
CA ILE A 223 4.80 -6.52 11.73
C ILE A 223 4.84 -5.75 13.05
N SER A 224 5.64 -4.70 13.13
CA SER A 224 5.86 -3.93 14.35
C SER A 224 5.84 -2.43 14.07
N VAL A 225 4.92 -1.72 14.73
CA VAL A 225 4.84 -0.25 14.76
C VAL A 225 5.40 0.23 16.10
N ALA A 226 6.56 0.89 16.07
CA ALA A 226 7.16 1.55 17.22
C ALA A 226 6.84 3.05 17.18
N THR A 227 6.47 3.62 18.32
CA THR A 227 6.01 5.01 18.41
C THR A 227 6.61 5.71 19.63
N SER A 228 6.98 6.97 19.47
CA SER A 228 7.48 7.80 20.57
C SER A 228 6.34 8.37 21.41
N GLY A 229 6.49 8.35 22.74
CA GLY A 229 5.56 9.01 23.67
C GLY A 229 5.85 10.50 23.85
N GLY A 230 7.05 10.97 23.47
CA GLY A 230 7.46 12.37 23.60
C GLY A 230 7.07 13.25 22.40
N TYR A 231 6.50 12.67 21.36
CA TYR A 231 6.08 13.38 20.15
C TYR A 231 4.57 13.29 19.99
N THR A 232 3.88 14.42 20.16
CA THR A 232 2.43 14.52 20.02
C THR A 232 2.04 14.44 18.56
N PHE A 233 1.39 13.35 18.16
CA PHE A 233 0.93 13.13 16.79
C PHE A 233 -0.31 12.23 16.79
N ASN A 234 -1.23 12.49 15.88
CA ASN A 234 -2.43 11.68 15.70
C ASN A 234 -2.09 10.46 14.83
N ARG A 235 -1.49 9.45 15.44
CA ARG A 235 -1.07 8.23 14.74
C ARG A 235 -2.28 7.36 14.45
N GLN A 236 -2.32 6.74 13.28
CA GLN A 236 -3.40 5.82 12.95
C GLN A 236 -2.89 4.78 11.95
N TRP A 237 -3.24 3.52 12.17
CA TRP A 237 -2.97 2.48 11.19
C TRP A 237 -4.06 1.41 11.15
N GLN A 238 -4.31 0.93 9.94
CA GLN A 238 -5.13 -0.23 9.65
C GLN A 238 -4.49 -0.96 8.46
N PHE A 239 -4.00 -2.16 8.71
CA PHE A 239 -3.40 -3.02 7.71
C PHE A 239 -4.34 -4.18 7.38
N GLN A 240 -4.46 -4.51 6.10
CA GLN A 240 -5.06 -5.77 5.65
C GLN A 240 -3.94 -6.72 5.24
N THR A 241 -3.86 -7.86 5.91
CA THR A 241 -2.83 -8.88 5.67
C THR A 241 -3.42 -10.04 4.90
N ARG A 242 -2.81 -10.39 3.76
CA ARG A 242 -3.26 -11.45 2.86
C ARG A 242 -2.11 -12.41 2.59
N MET A 243 -2.30 -13.65 2.96
CA MET A 243 -1.43 -14.76 2.63
C MET A 243 -1.72 -15.22 1.20
N ILE A 244 -0.67 -15.37 0.41
CA ILE A 244 -0.71 -15.74 -0.99
C ILE A 244 -0.05 -17.10 -1.15
N GLY A 245 -0.80 -18.02 -1.77
CA GLY A 245 -0.32 -19.36 -2.08
C GLY A 245 0.80 -19.33 -3.13
N CYS A 246 1.72 -20.27 -3.05
CA CYS A 246 2.87 -20.39 -3.95
C CYS A 246 2.47 -20.56 -5.43
N THR A 247 1.27 -21.07 -5.71
CA THR A 247 0.72 -21.27 -7.06
C THR A 247 -0.26 -20.17 -7.47
N SER A 248 -0.42 -19.12 -6.67
CA SER A 248 -1.38 -18.05 -6.96
C SER A 248 -0.95 -17.23 -8.17
N ALA A 249 -1.90 -16.94 -9.07
CA ALA A 249 -1.69 -16.01 -10.19
C ALA A 249 -1.40 -14.56 -9.73
N THR A 250 -1.66 -14.26 -8.45
CA THR A 250 -1.39 -12.94 -7.84
C THR A 250 -0.09 -12.89 -7.03
N LEU A 251 0.71 -13.97 -7.05
CA LEU A 251 2.03 -13.99 -6.43
C LEU A 251 2.94 -12.93 -7.08
N ALA A 252 3.49 -12.04 -6.26
CA ALA A 252 4.47 -11.07 -6.72
C ALA A 252 5.81 -11.78 -7.02
N PRO A 253 6.55 -11.37 -8.07
CA PRO A 253 7.88 -11.91 -8.32
C PRO A 253 8.81 -11.70 -7.12
N ALA A 254 9.69 -12.66 -6.85
CA ALA A 254 10.64 -12.58 -5.75
C ALA A 254 11.52 -11.31 -5.87
N GLY A 255 11.74 -10.62 -4.75
CA GLY A 255 12.50 -9.38 -4.68
C GLY A 255 11.70 -8.10 -4.99
N CYS A 256 10.44 -8.20 -5.43
CA CYS A 256 9.55 -7.05 -5.58
C CYS A 256 8.92 -6.67 -4.24
N LEU A 257 9.27 -5.51 -3.68
CA LEU A 257 8.62 -5.01 -2.46
C LEU A 257 7.21 -4.51 -2.76
N GLN A 258 7.01 -3.87 -3.91
CA GLN A 258 5.68 -3.51 -4.41
C GLN A 258 5.39 -4.27 -5.70
N PHE A 259 4.14 -4.70 -5.86
CA PHE A 259 3.68 -5.34 -7.09
C PHE A 259 2.29 -4.83 -7.50
N HIS A 260 2.20 -4.31 -8.72
CA HIS A 260 0.98 -3.77 -9.32
C HIS A 260 0.55 -4.64 -10.50
N THR A 261 -0.74 -4.90 -10.62
CA THR A 261 -1.28 -5.82 -11.64
C THR A 261 -2.08 -5.13 -12.74
N ALA A 262 -2.39 -3.84 -12.56
CA ALA A 262 -3.13 -3.03 -13.50
C ALA A 262 -2.27 -2.63 -14.72
N THR A 263 -2.91 -2.38 -15.85
CA THR A 263 -2.25 -1.92 -17.08
C THR A 263 -1.85 -0.45 -17.01
N SER A 264 -2.53 0.33 -16.19
CA SER A 264 -2.24 1.72 -15.90
C SER A 264 -2.55 2.03 -14.45
N GLY A 265 -1.88 3.02 -13.88
CA GLY A 265 -2.11 3.44 -12.51
C GLY A 265 -1.04 4.42 -12.05
N THR A 266 -0.87 4.51 -10.73
CA THR A 266 0.19 5.31 -10.12
C THR A 266 1.05 4.46 -9.19
N ILE A 267 2.30 4.90 -9.02
CA ILE A 267 3.28 4.38 -8.07
C ILE A 267 3.89 5.57 -7.32
N ALA A 268 4.20 5.40 -6.04
CA ALA A 268 4.78 6.46 -5.22
C ALA A 268 5.88 5.90 -4.34
N SER A 269 6.85 6.74 -3.98
CA SER A 269 7.75 6.42 -2.89
C SER A 269 6.98 6.34 -1.56
N PHE A 270 7.51 5.58 -0.61
CA PHE A 270 7.01 5.65 0.76
C PHE A 270 7.15 7.08 1.32
N ASN A 271 6.20 7.47 2.17
CA ASN A 271 6.06 8.82 2.73
C ASN A 271 5.84 9.96 1.71
N TYR A 272 5.47 9.64 0.46
CA TYR A 272 5.17 10.68 -0.51
C TYR A 272 3.93 11.49 -0.11
N VAL A 273 4.08 12.82 -0.01
CA VAL A 273 2.99 13.79 0.12
C VAL A 273 3.37 15.04 -0.66
N SER A 274 2.39 15.69 -1.30
CA SER A 274 2.58 16.93 -2.06
C SER A 274 2.85 18.18 -1.21
N ALA A 275 2.94 18.07 0.11
CA ALA A 275 3.40 19.16 0.95
C ALA A 275 4.92 19.08 1.10
N ALA A 276 5.62 20.18 1.35
CA ALA A 276 7.03 20.08 1.80
C ALA A 276 7.12 19.43 3.19
N SER A 277 8.31 18.97 3.57
CA SER A 277 8.58 18.63 4.98
C SER A 277 8.40 19.88 5.84
N SER A 278 8.08 19.70 7.12
CA SER A 278 8.14 20.79 8.11
C SER A 278 9.39 20.69 8.99
N ALA A 279 10.15 19.61 8.89
CA ALA A 279 11.39 19.41 9.62
C ALA A 279 12.57 20.08 8.88
N LEU A 280 13.53 20.57 9.64
CA LEU A 280 14.82 21.01 9.10
C LEU A 280 15.78 19.81 9.01
N ASN A 281 16.64 19.80 8.00
CA ASN A 281 17.74 18.84 7.87
C ASN A 281 18.93 19.22 8.77
N SER A 282 19.99 18.41 8.72
CA SER A 282 21.19 18.55 9.55
C SER A 282 21.91 19.91 9.42
N ILE A 283 21.80 20.59 8.26
CA ILE A 283 22.40 21.91 8.01
C ILE A 283 21.45 23.08 8.29
N GLY A 284 20.23 22.82 8.79
CA GLY A 284 19.28 23.84 9.24
C GLY A 284 18.39 24.44 8.15
N VAL A 285 18.31 23.81 6.96
CA VAL A 285 17.38 24.20 5.89
C VAL A 285 16.19 23.24 5.82
N GLN A 286 15.18 23.55 5.00
CA GLN A 286 13.99 22.73 4.88
C GLN A 286 14.33 21.33 4.36
N GLY A 287 14.08 20.30 5.18
CA GLY A 287 14.46 18.93 4.87
C GLY A 287 13.56 18.22 3.86
N THR A 288 13.91 16.97 3.60
CA THR A 288 13.20 16.08 2.67
C THR A 288 11.99 15.40 3.31
N ARG A 289 11.05 14.93 2.48
CA ARG A 289 10.08 13.89 2.85
C ARG A 289 10.51 12.50 2.42
N GLN A 290 11.43 12.42 1.48
CA GLN A 290 11.98 11.16 1.03
C GLN A 290 12.54 10.41 2.23
N LEU A 291 12.27 9.10 2.28
CA LEU A 291 12.92 8.25 3.27
C LEU A 291 14.34 7.96 2.80
N SER A 292 15.31 8.09 3.70
CA SER A 292 16.71 7.78 3.41
C SER A 292 16.97 6.27 3.54
N ASN A 293 18.04 5.78 2.90
CA ASN A 293 18.49 4.38 2.91
C ASN A 293 17.48 3.38 2.31
N MET A 294 16.75 3.78 1.28
CA MET A 294 15.77 2.94 0.62
C MET A 294 16.38 2.22 -0.58
N ARG A 295 16.18 0.91 -0.68
CA ARG A 295 16.56 0.10 -1.85
C ARG A 295 15.49 -0.95 -2.11
N TYR A 296 14.60 -0.69 -3.06
CA TYR A 296 13.49 -1.61 -3.33
C TYR A 296 13.02 -1.56 -4.78
N GLY A 297 12.48 -2.69 -5.24
CA GLY A 297 11.85 -2.82 -6.56
C GLY A 297 10.33 -2.65 -6.49
N ILE A 298 9.80 -1.89 -7.43
CA ILE A 298 8.38 -1.73 -7.73
C ILE A 298 8.10 -2.45 -9.05
N CYS A 299 7.47 -3.61 -8.97
CA CYS A 299 7.19 -4.44 -10.12
C CYS A 299 5.78 -4.21 -10.64
N ILE A 300 5.62 -4.23 -11.96
CA ILE A 300 4.35 -4.06 -12.64
C ILE A 300 4.13 -5.27 -13.55
N ARG A 301 3.02 -5.98 -13.35
CA ARG A 301 2.67 -7.16 -14.15
C ARG A 301 2.43 -6.73 -15.59
N LYS A 302 3.23 -7.27 -16.51
CA LYS A 302 3.02 -7.13 -17.94
C LYS A 302 1.70 -7.81 -18.36
N ALA A 303 0.80 -7.07 -19.00
CA ALA A 303 -0.40 -7.63 -19.60
C ALA A 303 -0.10 -8.32 -20.94
N SER A 304 -1.02 -9.19 -21.38
CA SER A 304 -0.90 -9.85 -22.69
C SER A 304 -0.90 -8.80 -23.81
N GLY A 305 -0.10 -9.04 -24.86
CA GLY A 305 -0.01 -8.12 -26.01
C GLY A 305 0.68 -6.77 -25.73
N VAL A 306 1.29 -6.57 -24.57
CA VAL A 306 2.04 -5.35 -24.22
C VAL A 306 3.53 -5.50 -24.56
N CYS A 307 4.18 -4.45 -25.06
CA CYS A 307 5.61 -4.47 -25.40
C CYS A 307 6.46 -3.45 -24.65
N SER A 308 5.85 -2.43 -24.04
CA SER A 308 6.58 -1.41 -23.27
C SER A 308 5.68 -0.81 -22.19
N ILE A 309 6.28 -0.06 -21.28
CA ILE A 309 5.59 0.72 -20.26
C ILE A 309 6.13 2.14 -20.27
N THR A 310 5.24 3.10 -20.12
CA THR A 310 5.57 4.53 -20.06
C THR A 310 5.29 5.05 -18.66
N TYR A 311 6.26 5.77 -18.09
CA TYR A 311 6.16 6.46 -16.81
C TYR A 311 6.15 7.97 -17.04
N SER A 312 5.30 8.70 -16.32
CA SER A 312 5.23 10.16 -16.37
C SER A 312 4.91 10.73 -15.00
N GLN A 313 5.39 11.93 -14.73
CA GLN A 313 4.93 12.70 -13.58
C GLN A 313 3.42 12.89 -13.60
N VAL A 314 2.82 12.98 -12.41
CA VAL A 314 1.40 13.25 -12.28
C VAL A 314 1.17 14.74 -12.53
N GLY A 315 0.46 15.07 -13.63
CA GLY A 315 0.32 16.46 -14.10
C GLY A 315 -0.38 17.43 -13.13
N SER A 316 -1.06 16.93 -12.10
CA SER A 316 -1.65 17.76 -11.04
C SER A 316 -0.66 18.16 -9.95
N ASP A 317 0.59 17.66 -9.99
CA ASP A 317 1.62 17.94 -9.00
C ASP A 317 2.99 18.11 -9.66
N ALA A 318 3.46 19.35 -9.77
CA ALA A 318 4.77 19.68 -10.34
C ALA A 318 5.94 19.10 -9.53
N TYR A 319 5.73 18.79 -8.25
CA TYR A 319 6.74 18.22 -7.34
C TYR A 319 6.61 16.70 -7.23
N SER A 320 5.87 16.06 -8.14
CA SER A 320 5.71 14.62 -8.23
C SER A 320 6.99 13.84 -8.56
N PHE A 321 8.09 14.54 -8.84
CA PHE A 321 9.41 13.94 -8.93
C PHE A 321 10.46 14.94 -8.46
N THR A 322 10.84 14.86 -7.19
CA THR A 322 11.93 15.66 -6.62
C THR A 322 12.73 14.75 -5.70
N MET A 323 13.85 14.25 -6.21
CA MET A 323 14.67 13.22 -5.54
C MET A 323 16.03 13.77 -5.10
N THR A 324 16.68 14.58 -5.94
CA THR A 324 18.00 15.16 -5.67
C THR A 324 17.98 16.63 -6.00
N ASN A 325 18.79 17.44 -5.32
CA ASN A 325 18.98 18.89 -5.52
C ASN A 325 17.95 19.77 -4.77
N ASP A 326 18.16 21.08 -4.80
CA ASP A 326 17.40 22.04 -4.02
C ASP A 326 16.12 22.52 -4.73
N VAL A 327 14.97 22.06 -4.25
CA VAL A 327 13.66 22.49 -4.73
C VAL A 327 13.40 23.98 -4.46
N GLY A 328 13.94 24.51 -3.36
CA GLY A 328 13.76 25.90 -2.93
C GLY A 328 14.56 26.92 -3.75
N ALA A 329 15.63 26.49 -4.42
CA ALA A 329 16.49 27.34 -5.25
C ALA A 329 16.07 27.42 -6.73
N VAL A 330 15.07 26.64 -7.15
CA VAL A 330 14.63 26.54 -8.54
C VAL A 330 13.32 27.28 -8.77
N ASP A 331 13.20 27.96 -9.92
CA ASP A 331 11.93 28.54 -10.35
C ASP A 331 10.87 27.43 -10.46
N PRO A 332 9.75 27.50 -9.72
CA PRO A 332 8.71 26.48 -9.75
C PRO A 332 8.15 26.17 -11.14
N THR A 333 8.27 27.08 -12.10
CA THR A 333 7.85 26.86 -13.51
C THR A 333 8.75 25.88 -14.26
N LEU A 334 9.97 25.63 -13.78
CA LEU A 334 10.90 24.67 -14.35
C LEU A 334 10.72 23.26 -13.79
N LEU A 335 10.02 23.11 -12.66
CA LEU A 335 9.73 21.79 -12.09
C LEU A 335 8.94 20.93 -13.08
N ALA A 336 9.19 19.63 -13.03
CA ALA A 336 8.61 18.66 -13.95
C ALA A 336 9.00 18.83 -15.43
N THR A 337 10.05 19.60 -15.73
CA THR A 337 10.56 19.76 -17.11
C THR A 337 11.90 19.06 -17.31
N SER A 338 12.31 18.92 -18.58
CA SER A 338 13.63 18.41 -18.93
C SER A 338 14.78 19.28 -18.44
N ALA A 339 14.54 20.56 -18.12
CA ALA A 339 15.57 21.51 -17.69
C ALA A 339 16.17 21.15 -16.32
N VAL A 340 15.42 20.40 -15.51
CA VAL A 340 15.80 20.04 -14.13
C VAL A 340 15.81 18.52 -13.92
N GLN A 341 15.73 17.75 -15.00
CA GLN A 341 15.97 16.30 -15.00
C GLN A 341 17.48 16.05 -15.06
N SER A 342 17.96 15.04 -14.33
CA SER A 342 19.35 14.57 -14.42
C SER A 342 19.43 13.06 -14.71
N GLN A 343 20.54 12.67 -15.34
CA GLN A 343 20.96 11.27 -15.56
C GLN A 343 22.27 10.93 -14.82
N ASP A 344 22.93 11.94 -14.25
CA ASP A 344 24.18 11.82 -13.49
C ASP A 344 23.87 11.61 -12.01
N CYS A 345 23.13 10.53 -11.73
CA CYS A 345 22.53 10.28 -10.42
C CYS A 345 23.37 9.33 -9.58
N THR A 346 23.93 9.85 -8.49
CA THR A 346 24.85 9.12 -7.60
C THR A 346 24.33 8.89 -6.19
N THR A 347 23.42 9.73 -5.69
CA THR A 347 22.84 9.63 -4.34
C THR A 347 21.45 9.01 -4.41
N ASP A 348 20.46 9.80 -4.84
CA ASP A 348 19.05 9.44 -4.84
C ASP A 348 18.50 9.39 -6.25
N TYR A 349 17.87 8.29 -6.61
CA TYR A 349 17.35 8.09 -7.96
C TYR A 349 16.34 6.98 -8.03
N ILE A 350 15.60 6.98 -9.13
CA ILE A 350 14.95 5.78 -9.62
C ILE A 350 15.72 5.19 -10.79
N VAL A 351 15.63 3.88 -10.97
CA VAL A 351 16.13 3.19 -12.17
C VAL A 351 14.94 2.77 -13.01
N ILE A 352 14.92 3.23 -14.27
CA ILE A 352 13.99 2.77 -15.31
C ILE A 352 14.84 2.07 -16.37
N PRO A 353 14.84 0.72 -16.43
CA PRO A 353 15.73 -0.02 -17.32
C PRO A 353 15.47 0.23 -18.81
N ALA A 354 16.53 0.28 -19.61
CA ALA A 354 16.49 0.54 -21.07
C ALA A 354 15.52 1.68 -21.45
N PRO A 355 15.73 2.89 -20.91
CA PRO A 355 14.76 3.97 -21.05
C PRO A 355 14.90 4.71 -22.39
N SER A 356 13.78 5.28 -22.81
CA SER A 356 13.70 6.14 -23.99
C SER A 356 12.77 7.32 -23.77
N GLN A 357 13.14 8.48 -24.32
CA GLN A 357 12.35 9.70 -24.28
C GLN A 357 12.24 10.25 -25.70
N GLY A 358 11.02 10.54 -26.16
CA GLY A 358 10.78 11.01 -27.53
C GLY A 358 11.27 10.05 -28.62
N GLY A 359 11.34 8.74 -28.34
CA GLY A 359 11.84 7.72 -29.26
C GLY A 359 13.37 7.57 -29.28
N VAL A 360 14.11 8.36 -28.49
CA VAL A 360 15.57 8.29 -28.38
C VAL A 360 15.94 7.50 -27.13
N MET A 361 16.84 6.52 -27.27
CA MET A 361 17.40 5.78 -26.13
C MET A 361 18.32 6.69 -25.31
N LEU A 362 18.20 6.63 -23.99
CA LEU A 362 19.07 7.41 -23.11
C LEU A 362 20.34 6.62 -22.72
N PRO A 363 21.45 7.31 -22.43
CA PRO A 363 22.72 6.67 -22.09
C PRO A 363 22.79 6.10 -20.67
N SER A 364 21.88 6.52 -19.79
CA SER A 364 21.76 6.08 -18.40
C SER A 364 20.35 5.55 -18.15
N ASP A 365 20.21 4.67 -17.16
CA ASP A 365 18.93 4.16 -16.68
C ASP A 365 18.48 4.82 -15.36
N ARG A 366 19.29 5.73 -14.82
CA ARG A 366 19.04 6.41 -13.54
C ARG A 366 18.46 7.79 -13.74
N PHE A 367 17.41 8.11 -13.00
CA PHE A 367 16.72 9.40 -13.04
C PHE A 367 16.67 10.04 -11.66
N CYS A 368 17.04 11.30 -11.59
CA CYS A 368 17.04 12.14 -10.39
C CYS A 368 16.86 13.61 -10.79
N GLY A 369 17.00 14.52 -9.83
CA GLY A 369 16.71 15.94 -10.01
C GLY A 369 15.27 16.27 -9.63
N LEU A 370 14.73 17.32 -10.26
CA LEU A 370 13.44 17.95 -9.92
C LEU A 370 12.41 17.84 -11.05
N GLY A 371 12.65 16.92 -11.98
CA GLY A 371 11.75 16.63 -13.08
C GLY A 371 12.07 15.29 -13.73
N LEU A 372 11.04 14.69 -14.31
CA LEU A 372 11.10 13.46 -15.09
C LEU A 372 10.27 13.65 -16.35
N VAL A 373 10.96 13.74 -17.48
CA VAL A 373 10.35 13.68 -18.81
C VAL A 373 9.75 12.29 -19.00
N THR A 374 8.60 12.23 -19.66
CA THR A 374 7.90 10.97 -19.97
C THR A 374 8.86 9.94 -20.56
N THR A 375 9.06 8.85 -19.82
CA THR A 375 10.09 7.84 -20.10
C THR A 375 9.44 6.51 -20.38
N THR A 376 9.80 5.89 -21.51
CA THR A 376 9.30 4.58 -21.92
C THR A 376 10.39 3.54 -21.79
N SER A 377 10.08 2.45 -21.09
CA SER A 377 10.92 1.26 -21.00
C SER A 377 10.34 0.12 -21.83
N SER A 378 11.21 -0.53 -22.60
CA SER A 378 10.88 -1.77 -23.29
C SER A 378 11.52 -2.99 -22.62
N ALA A 379 12.18 -2.83 -21.47
CA ALA A 379 12.73 -3.95 -20.70
C ALA A 379 11.61 -4.76 -20.04
N LYS A 380 11.79 -6.08 -19.93
CA LYS A 380 10.84 -6.98 -19.23
C LYS A 380 11.61 -7.83 -18.20
N PRO A 381 11.02 -8.13 -17.03
CA PRO A 381 9.74 -7.62 -16.52
C PRO A 381 9.76 -6.10 -16.29
N PHE A 382 8.59 -5.46 -16.19
CA PHE A 382 8.51 -4.04 -15.89
C PHE A 382 8.80 -3.80 -14.41
N VAL A 383 9.90 -3.10 -14.13
CA VAL A 383 10.35 -2.81 -12.77
C VAL A 383 10.92 -1.39 -12.72
N VAL A 384 10.57 -0.66 -11.67
CA VAL A 384 11.25 0.57 -11.26
C VAL A 384 11.99 0.26 -9.96
N TYR A 385 13.27 0.61 -9.88
CA TYR A 385 14.00 0.51 -8.61
C TYR A 385 14.09 1.89 -7.98
N ALA A 386 13.80 1.99 -6.69
CA ALA A 386 14.00 3.21 -5.93
C ALA A 386 15.25 3.05 -5.05
N VAL A 387 16.17 4.01 -5.18
CA VAL A 387 17.42 4.05 -4.42
C VAL A 387 17.54 5.42 -3.77
N THR A 388 17.70 5.43 -2.45
CA THR A 388 18.06 6.63 -1.68
C THR A 388 19.23 6.29 -0.76
N ASP A 389 20.17 7.22 -0.62
CA ASP A 389 21.32 7.03 0.26
C ASP A 389 21.06 7.59 1.66
N SER A 390 22.11 7.84 2.45
CA SER A 390 21.99 8.37 3.81
C SER A 390 22.28 9.86 3.91
N ASN A 391 22.67 10.51 2.83
CA ASN A 391 23.20 11.87 2.80
C ASN A 391 22.22 12.83 2.14
N GLU A 392 21.45 13.54 2.96
CA GLU A 392 20.39 14.45 2.51
C GLU A 392 20.80 15.93 2.70
N GLU A 393 22.10 16.23 2.85
CA GLU A 393 22.58 17.59 3.12
C GLU A 393 22.24 18.58 1.98
N LEU A 394 22.24 18.10 0.74
CA LEU A 394 21.96 18.89 -0.46
C LEU A 394 20.56 18.65 -1.05
N ASP A 395 19.78 17.78 -0.40
CA ASP A 395 18.46 17.34 -0.85
C ASP A 395 17.36 18.14 -0.13
N ILE A 396 17.21 19.38 -0.60
CA ILE A 396 16.40 20.40 0.07
C ILE A 396 14.97 20.34 -0.45
N SER A 397 14.03 20.11 0.46
CA SER A 397 12.59 20.04 0.18
C SER A 397 12.18 18.98 -0.85
N ASN A 398 13.01 17.96 -1.08
CA ASN A 398 12.67 16.81 -1.91
C ASN A 398 11.47 16.04 -1.33
N ARG A 399 10.62 15.53 -2.21
CA ARG A 399 9.36 14.84 -1.84
C ARG A 399 9.39 13.36 -2.17
N GLY A 400 10.37 12.93 -2.95
CA GLY A 400 10.40 11.60 -3.55
C GLY A 400 9.73 11.61 -4.92
N PHE A 401 9.07 10.51 -5.28
CA PHE A 401 8.38 10.37 -6.56
C PHE A 401 6.93 9.93 -6.40
N TYR A 402 6.09 10.38 -7.32
CA TYR A 402 4.72 9.97 -7.54
C TYR A 402 4.46 9.97 -9.05
N LEU A 403 4.50 8.79 -9.66
CA LEU A 403 4.46 8.63 -11.11
C LEU A 403 3.18 7.94 -11.54
N SER A 404 2.64 8.38 -12.66
CA SER A 404 1.70 7.60 -13.44
C SER A 404 2.45 6.62 -14.33
N TYR A 405 1.87 5.45 -14.56
CA TYR A 405 2.34 4.49 -15.55
C TYR A 405 1.20 4.04 -16.47
N SER A 406 1.54 3.71 -17.70
CA SER A 406 0.64 3.08 -18.67
C SER A 406 1.41 2.07 -19.52
N GLN A 407 0.84 0.89 -19.71
CA GLN A 407 1.37 -0.16 -20.57
C GLN A 407 0.94 0.08 -22.03
N ASN A 408 1.89 -0.04 -22.96
CA ASN A 408 1.64 0.17 -24.38
C ASN A 408 1.60 -1.18 -25.12
N SER A 409 0.54 -1.37 -25.91
CA SER A 409 0.40 -2.52 -26.80
C SER A 409 1.59 -2.65 -27.74
N CYS A 410 1.91 -3.90 -28.10
CA CYS A 410 2.87 -4.18 -29.15
C CYS A 410 2.41 -3.54 -30.48
N PRO A 411 3.35 -3.06 -31.31
CA PRO A 411 3.04 -2.64 -32.67
C PRO A 411 2.36 -3.78 -33.43
N VAL A 412 1.35 -3.46 -34.24
CA VAL A 412 0.80 -4.40 -35.21
C VAL A 412 1.84 -4.53 -36.33
N LEU A 413 2.34 -5.75 -36.54
CA LEU A 413 3.31 -6.06 -37.60
C LEU A 413 2.63 -6.22 -38.96
#